data_AF-A0A9E7UMN6-F1
#
_entry.id   AF-A0A9E7UMN6-F1
#
_cell.length_a   1.000
_cell.length_b   1.000
_cell.length_c   1.000
_cell.angle_alpha   90.00
_cell.angle_beta   90.00
_cell.angle_gamma   90.00
#
_symmetry.space_group_name_H-M   'P 1'
#
loop_
_entity.id
_entity.type
_entity.pdbx_description
1 polymer ?
#
loop_
_entity_poly.entity_id
_entity_poly.type
_entity_poly.pdbx_seq_one_letter_code
_entity_poly.pdbx_strand_id
1 'polypeptide(L)'
;MVNYTYNEYVPYKVRVKVSYMKPYTVKVRTPVKTYYYKKGKYRVRYVYSYSYVTRYRKDYKWVTETRYKKVSRVGYAKLGDYLQETDNCQVSDDEIVSLSQRLTANATSVYEKAVNIFTYVRDNTDYSFYYNTRYGAIGTLRYRTANCCDHTPSGGSFKGCRDTRKVHAWKLCLQEREHLWACLGTAVYQWKMV
;
A
#
# COMPACT_ATOMS: atom_id res chain seq x y z
N MET A 1 -12.04 29.27 0.59
CA MET A 1 -11.50 28.05 1.23
C MET A 1 -12.47 26.93 0.94
N VAL A 2 -11.98 25.77 0.54
CA VAL A 2 -12.83 24.59 0.31
C VAL A 2 -12.68 23.66 1.51
N ASN A 3 -13.81 23.31 2.12
CA ASN A 3 -13.86 22.31 3.18
C ASN A 3 -13.95 20.94 2.51
N TYR A 4 -13.06 20.03 2.86
CA TYR A 4 -13.13 18.64 2.41
C TYR A 4 -13.04 17.71 3.60
N THR A 5 -13.82 16.64 3.57
CA THR A 5 -13.72 15.55 4.53
C THR A 5 -12.81 14.48 3.97
N TYR A 6 -11.86 14.00 4.76
CA TYR A 6 -11.00 12.88 4.37
C TYR A 6 -11.03 11.82 5.45
N ASN A 7 -10.81 10.57 5.01
CA ASN A 7 -10.74 9.42 5.90
C ASN A 7 -9.30 8.99 6.09
N GLU A 8 -8.89 8.84 7.34
CA GLU A 8 -7.56 8.36 7.72
C GLU A 8 -7.69 7.06 8.51
N TYR A 9 -6.78 6.12 8.28
CA TYR A 9 -6.65 4.89 9.08
C TYR A 9 -5.57 5.08 10.13
N VAL A 10 -5.98 5.37 11.36
CA VAL A 10 -5.06 5.65 12.47
C VAL A 10 -4.73 4.35 13.22
N PRO A 11 -3.44 4.02 13.44
CA PRO A 11 -3.06 2.84 14.20
C PRO A 11 -3.38 3.00 15.68
N TYR A 12 -3.86 1.94 16.32
CA TYR A 12 -4.04 1.85 17.77
C TYR A 12 -3.65 0.46 18.27
N LYS A 13 -3.16 0.40 19.51
CA LYS A 13 -2.74 -0.85 20.16
C LYS A 13 -3.93 -1.48 20.89
N VAL A 14 -4.14 -2.77 20.70
CA VAL A 14 -5.16 -3.54 21.41
C VAL A 14 -4.55 -4.81 22.00
N ARG A 15 -5.01 -5.21 23.19
CA ARG A 15 -4.66 -6.50 23.78
C ARG A 15 -5.67 -7.55 23.35
N VAL A 16 -5.19 -8.61 22.74
CA VAL A 16 -6.02 -9.72 22.27
C VAL A 16 -5.53 -11.04 22.85
N LYS A 17 -6.48 -11.95 23.07
CA LYS A 17 -6.19 -13.31 23.53
C LYS A 17 -6.04 -14.21 22.31
N VAL A 18 -4.83 -14.69 22.06
CA VAL A 18 -4.53 -15.58 20.94
C VAL A 18 -4.28 -16.99 21.44
N SER A 19 -4.78 -17.99 20.71
CA SER A 19 -4.47 -19.39 20.98
C SER A 19 -3.17 -19.80 20.31
N TYR A 20 -2.43 -20.71 20.94
CA TYR A 20 -1.24 -21.33 20.37
C TYR A 20 -1.17 -22.82 20.76
N MET A 21 -0.42 -23.61 20.00
CA MET A 21 -0.16 -25.02 20.31
C MET A 21 1.04 -25.13 21.22
N LYS A 22 0.83 -25.47 22.49
CA LYS A 22 1.88 -25.65 23.48
C LYS A 22 2.41 -27.09 23.47
N PRO A 23 3.70 -27.30 23.18
CA PRO A 23 4.29 -28.63 23.23
C PRO A 23 4.43 -29.12 24.67
N TYR A 24 4.27 -30.42 24.87
CA TYR A 24 4.57 -31.13 26.11
C TYR A 24 5.05 -32.55 25.82
N THR A 25 5.91 -33.07 26.68
CA THR A 25 6.53 -34.38 26.48
C THR A 25 5.74 -35.45 27.25
N VAL A 26 5.46 -36.56 26.58
CA VAL A 26 4.81 -37.74 27.17
C VAL A 26 5.78 -38.91 27.15
N LYS A 27 5.92 -39.57 28.30
CA LYS A 27 6.68 -40.82 28.42
C LYS A 27 5.78 -41.98 27.99
N VAL A 28 6.14 -42.63 26.90
CA VAL A 28 5.45 -43.81 26.36
C VAL A 28 6.17 -45.06 26.82
N ARG A 29 5.41 -46.04 27.31
CA ARG A 29 5.92 -47.33 27.78
C ARG A 29 5.59 -48.41 26.74
N THR A 30 6.60 -49.01 26.14
CA THR A 30 6.44 -50.05 25.13
C THR A 30 6.94 -51.40 25.67
N PRO A 31 6.09 -52.43 25.75
CA PRO A 31 6.51 -53.75 26.18
C PRO A 31 7.37 -54.43 25.11
N VAL A 32 8.53 -54.93 25.50
CA VAL A 32 9.47 -55.66 24.66
C VAL A 32 9.52 -57.10 25.13
N LYS A 33 9.13 -58.02 24.25
CA LYS A 33 9.14 -59.45 24.52
C LYS A 33 10.59 -59.96 24.44
N THR A 34 11.11 -60.49 25.55
CA THR A 34 12.47 -61.03 25.64
C THR A 34 12.42 -62.51 26.02
N TYR A 35 13.30 -63.30 25.41
CA TYR A 35 13.43 -64.73 25.68
C TYR A 35 14.66 -65.00 26.53
N TYR A 36 14.57 -65.89 27.51
CA TYR A 36 15.71 -66.31 28.32
C TYR A 36 15.68 -67.83 28.56
N TYR A 37 16.85 -68.44 28.67
CA TYR A 37 16.99 -69.89 28.83
C TYR A 37 17.13 -70.26 30.31
N LYS A 38 16.33 -71.21 30.79
CA LYS A 38 16.42 -71.70 32.19
C LYS A 38 15.89 -73.13 32.32
N LYS A 39 16.69 -74.02 32.92
CA LYS A 39 16.34 -75.44 33.17
C LYS A 39 15.86 -76.17 31.90
N GLY A 40 16.65 -76.13 30.82
CA GLY A 40 16.34 -76.87 29.60
C GLY A 40 15.29 -76.26 28.68
N LYS A 41 14.66 -75.13 29.04
CA LYS A 41 13.56 -74.53 28.26
C LYS A 41 13.69 -73.00 28.15
N TYR A 42 13.31 -72.45 27.00
CA TYR A 42 13.14 -71.01 26.83
C TYR A 42 11.88 -70.52 27.54
N ARG A 43 11.98 -69.36 28.17
CA ARG A 43 10.89 -68.67 28.86
C ARG A 43 10.78 -67.25 28.32
N VAL A 44 9.57 -66.70 28.36
CA VAL A 44 9.27 -65.34 27.93
C VAL A 44 9.18 -64.41 29.14
N ARG A 45 9.71 -63.20 29.03
CA ARG A 45 9.44 -62.08 29.94
C ARG A 45 9.17 -60.83 29.10
N TYR A 46 8.31 -59.95 29.61
CA TYR A 46 8.16 -58.60 29.07
C TYR A 46 9.04 -57.63 29.87
N VAL A 47 9.92 -56.93 29.17
CA VAL A 47 10.69 -55.80 29.70
C VAL A 47 10.08 -54.53 29.11
N TYR A 48 10.17 -53.40 29.81
CA TYR A 48 9.62 -52.14 29.32
C TYR A 48 10.73 -51.27 28.73
N SER A 49 10.53 -50.81 27.50
CA SER A 49 11.28 -49.70 26.93
C SER A 49 10.48 -48.41 27.08
N TYR A 50 11.18 -47.29 27.16
CA TYR A 50 10.57 -45.98 27.29
C TYR A 50 11.01 -45.07 26.15
N SER A 51 10.06 -44.39 25.54
CA SER A 51 10.31 -43.32 24.59
C SER A 51 9.61 -42.05 25.02
N TYR A 52 10.11 -40.91 24.56
CA TYR A 52 9.55 -39.61 24.85
C TYR A 52 8.98 -39.05 23.56
N VAL A 53 7.67 -38.77 23.56
CA VAL A 53 6.99 -38.20 22.39
C VAL A 53 6.50 -36.80 22.73
N THR A 54 6.73 -35.86 21.82
CA THR A 54 6.16 -34.51 21.94
C THR A 54 4.71 -34.55 21.47
N ARG A 55 3.81 -34.08 22.33
CA ARG A 55 2.40 -33.82 22.01
C ARG A 55 2.11 -32.34 22.15
N TYR A 56 0.98 -31.91 21.61
CA TYR A 56 0.57 -30.50 21.65
C TYR A 56 -0.82 -30.36 22.27
N ARG A 57 -1.01 -29.29 23.03
CA ARG A 57 -2.33 -28.88 23.52
C ARG A 57 -2.57 -27.41 23.20
N LYS A 58 -3.84 -27.05 23.00
CA LYS A 58 -4.24 -25.66 22.81
C LYS A 58 -4.07 -24.89 24.12
N ASP A 59 -3.34 -23.79 24.07
CA ASP A 59 -3.14 -22.86 25.19
C ASP A 59 -3.36 -21.43 24.69
N TYR A 60 -3.42 -20.44 25.59
CA TYR A 60 -3.75 -19.05 25.26
C TYR A 60 -2.76 -18.08 25.88
N LYS A 61 -2.44 -17.02 25.13
CA LYS A 61 -1.63 -15.91 25.65
C LYS A 61 -2.21 -14.57 25.24
N TRP A 62 -1.95 -13.56 26.04
CA TRP A 62 -2.27 -12.18 25.70
C TRP A 62 -1.15 -11.60 24.87
N VAL A 63 -1.48 -11.02 23.73
CA VAL A 63 -0.55 -10.28 22.88
C VAL A 63 -1.10 -8.89 22.61
N THR A 64 -0.19 -7.94 22.39
CA THR A 64 -0.55 -6.60 21.95
C THR A 64 -0.35 -6.53 20.45
N GLU A 65 -1.40 -6.17 19.72
CA GLU A 65 -1.34 -5.99 18.27
C GLU A 65 -1.77 -4.59 17.87
N THR A 66 -1.25 -4.11 16.74
CA THR A 66 -1.68 -2.85 16.14
C THR A 66 -2.85 -3.11 15.21
N ARG A 67 -3.96 -2.42 15.44
CA ARG A 67 -5.12 -2.38 14.54
C ARG A 67 -5.29 -0.97 14.00
N TYR A 68 -6.07 -0.83 12.93
CA TYR A 68 -6.36 0.46 12.32
C TYR A 68 -7.83 0.79 12.47
N LYS A 69 -8.12 2.04 12.85
CA LYS A 69 -9.49 2.56 12.87
C LYS A 69 -9.63 3.67 11.85
N LYS A 70 -10.76 3.68 11.15
CA LYS A 70 -11.14 4.75 10.23
C LYS A 70 -11.56 5.97 11.05
N VAL A 71 -10.99 7.13 10.75
CA VAL A 71 -11.34 8.42 11.35
C VAL A 71 -11.61 9.39 10.22
N SER A 72 -12.71 10.13 10.31
CA SER A 72 -13.03 11.19 9.36
C SER A 72 -12.58 12.54 9.94
N ARG A 73 -11.83 13.31 9.16
CA ARG A 73 -11.32 14.64 9.53
C ARG A 73 -11.78 15.67 8.50
N VAL A 74 -11.92 16.92 8.95
CA VAL A 74 -12.17 18.06 8.07
C VAL A 74 -10.84 18.73 7.79
N GLY A 75 -10.46 18.80 6.52
CA GLY A 75 -9.34 19.61 6.04
C GLY A 75 -9.84 20.92 5.46
N TYR A 76 -9.00 21.96 5.56
CA TYR A 76 -9.20 23.24 4.90
C TYR A 76 -8.10 23.40 3.86
N ALA A 77 -8.47 23.58 2.60
CA ALA A 77 -7.51 23.97 1.56
C ALA A 77 -7.99 25.23 0.87
N LYS A 78 -7.08 26.15 0.60
CA LYS A 78 -7.31 27.25 -0.33
C LYS A 78 -6.92 26.76 -1.73
N LEU A 79 -7.63 27.24 -2.74
CA LEU A 79 -7.29 26.96 -4.13
C LEU A 79 -5.83 27.33 -4.43
N GLY A 80 -5.35 28.43 -3.85
CA GLY A 80 -3.96 28.86 -3.94
C GLY A 80 -2.94 27.82 -3.46
N ASP A 81 -3.30 26.95 -2.51
CA ASP A 81 -2.39 25.91 -1.99
C ASP A 81 -2.11 24.82 -3.06
N TYR A 82 -3.04 24.61 -4.00
CA TYR A 82 -2.87 23.68 -5.12
C TYR A 82 -2.22 24.33 -6.34
N LEU A 83 -2.09 25.65 -6.37
CA LEU A 83 -1.42 26.40 -7.43
C LEU A 83 0.06 26.65 -7.13
N GLN A 84 0.57 26.17 -5.98
CA GLN A 84 1.97 26.32 -5.62
C GLN A 84 2.84 25.30 -6.34
N GLU A 85 3.98 25.79 -6.82
CA GLU A 85 5.02 24.94 -7.38
C GLU A 85 5.61 24.03 -6.30
N THR A 86 5.92 22.80 -6.67
CA THR A 86 6.66 21.85 -5.81
C THR A 86 7.70 21.12 -6.64
N ASP A 87 8.69 20.50 -5.99
CA ASP A 87 9.78 19.77 -6.65
C ASP A 87 9.29 18.72 -7.68
N ASN A 88 8.09 18.17 -7.47
CA ASN A 88 7.50 17.16 -8.34
C ASN A 88 6.34 17.68 -9.20
N CYS A 89 5.94 18.95 -9.01
CA CYS A 89 4.88 19.62 -9.76
C CYS A 89 5.28 21.06 -10.11
N GLN A 90 5.99 21.18 -11.23
CA GLN A 90 6.57 22.42 -11.74
C GLN A 90 5.55 23.17 -12.60
N VAL A 91 4.56 23.78 -11.93
CA VAL A 91 3.38 24.40 -12.58
C VAL A 91 3.73 25.58 -13.49
N SER A 92 4.88 26.23 -13.24
CA SER A 92 5.42 27.36 -13.99
C SER A 92 6.42 26.97 -15.08
N ASP A 93 6.71 25.69 -15.27
CA ASP A 93 7.61 25.23 -16.32
C ASP A 93 7.01 25.47 -17.72
N ASP A 94 7.81 26.02 -18.63
CA ASP A 94 7.34 26.42 -19.96
C ASP A 94 6.82 25.25 -20.81
N GLU A 95 7.39 24.04 -20.67
CA GLU A 95 6.90 22.85 -21.39
C GLU A 95 5.54 22.40 -20.85
N ILE A 96 5.35 22.46 -19.53
CA ILE A 96 4.08 22.17 -18.86
C ILE A 96 3.02 23.20 -19.25
N VAL A 97 3.35 24.50 -19.19
CA VAL A 97 2.43 25.59 -19.55
C VAL A 97 2.01 25.48 -21.01
N SER A 98 2.96 25.37 -21.94
CA SER A 98 2.67 25.29 -23.38
C SER A 98 1.84 24.07 -23.75
N LEU A 99 2.14 22.90 -23.18
CA LEU A 99 1.34 21.69 -23.38
C LEU A 99 -0.09 21.90 -22.86
N SER A 100 -0.23 22.45 -21.67
CA SER A 100 -1.54 22.65 -21.04
C SER A 100 -2.45 23.58 -21.85
N GLN A 101 -1.88 24.67 -22.39
CA GLN A 101 -2.59 25.61 -23.27
C GLN A 101 -3.04 24.91 -24.54
N ARG A 102 -2.16 24.14 -25.17
CA ARG A 102 -2.48 23.38 -26.38
C ARG A 102 -3.61 22.36 -26.15
N LEU A 103 -3.58 21.61 -25.05
CA LEU A 103 -4.62 20.61 -24.74
C LEU A 103 -5.97 21.23 -24.41
N THR A 104 -5.99 22.49 -23.96
CA THR A 104 -7.21 23.14 -23.45
C THR A 104 -7.73 24.27 -24.32
N ALA A 105 -7.06 24.59 -25.44
CA ALA A 105 -7.39 25.71 -26.31
C ALA A 105 -8.84 25.67 -26.84
N ASN A 106 -9.31 24.49 -27.22
CA ASN A 106 -10.66 24.30 -27.78
C ASN A 106 -11.70 23.88 -26.73
N ALA A 107 -11.30 23.75 -25.46
CA ALA A 107 -12.16 23.25 -24.41
C ALA A 107 -12.91 24.40 -23.72
N THR A 108 -14.23 24.29 -23.69
CA THR A 108 -15.15 25.33 -23.21
C THR A 108 -15.43 25.19 -21.73
N SER A 109 -15.52 23.95 -21.23
CA SER A 109 -15.81 23.65 -19.83
C SER A 109 -14.58 23.21 -19.05
N VAL A 110 -14.61 23.39 -17.73
CA VAL A 110 -13.58 22.86 -16.81
C VAL A 110 -13.42 21.35 -16.96
N TYR A 111 -14.53 20.65 -17.12
CA TYR A 111 -14.54 19.20 -17.27
C TYR A 111 -13.84 18.76 -18.55
N GLU A 112 -14.14 19.41 -19.68
CA GLU A 112 -13.51 19.11 -20.97
C GLU A 112 -12.00 19.35 -20.95
N LYS A 113 -11.56 20.43 -20.29
CA LYS A 113 -10.13 20.70 -20.06
C LYS A 113 -9.46 19.57 -19.29
N ALA A 114 -10.09 19.10 -18.22
CA ALA A 114 -9.58 17.98 -17.42
C ALA A 114 -9.52 16.68 -18.24
N VAL A 115 -10.56 16.36 -19.01
CA VAL A 115 -10.62 15.16 -19.86
C VAL A 115 -9.54 15.17 -20.95
N ASN A 116 -9.28 16.32 -21.58
CA ASN A 116 -8.21 16.43 -22.59
C ASN A 116 -6.83 16.17 -21.98
N ILE A 117 -6.60 16.72 -20.78
CA ILE A 117 -5.37 16.48 -20.02
C ILE A 117 -5.27 15.00 -19.58
N PHE A 118 -6.35 14.39 -19.07
CA PHE A 118 -6.44 12.94 -18.75
C PHE A 118 -5.94 12.12 -19.92
N THR A 119 -6.59 12.35 -21.06
CA THR A 119 -6.48 11.52 -22.25
C THR A 119 -5.06 11.61 -22.80
N TYR A 120 -4.49 12.82 -22.85
CA TYR A 120 -3.10 13.01 -23.23
C TYR A 120 -2.13 12.22 -22.36
N VAL A 121 -2.22 12.37 -21.02
CA VAL A 121 -1.28 11.70 -20.11
C VAL A 121 -1.41 10.18 -20.20
N ARG A 122 -2.64 9.65 -20.24
CA ARG A 122 -2.91 8.21 -20.41
C ARG A 122 -2.32 7.67 -21.70
N ASP A 123 -2.52 8.38 -22.81
CA ASP A 123 -2.19 7.87 -24.14
C ASP A 123 -0.74 8.13 -24.54
N ASN A 124 -0.02 8.99 -23.81
CA ASN A 124 1.35 9.38 -24.13
C ASN A 124 2.35 9.12 -22.99
N THR A 125 2.01 8.26 -22.01
CA THR A 125 2.92 7.90 -20.91
C THR A 125 2.79 6.42 -20.57
N ASP A 126 3.88 5.69 -20.67
CA ASP A 126 3.96 4.27 -20.34
C ASP A 126 4.12 4.04 -18.83
N TYR A 127 3.41 3.06 -18.30
CA TYR A 127 3.55 2.71 -16.89
C TYR A 127 4.83 1.88 -16.65
N SER A 128 5.67 2.32 -15.72
CA SER A 128 6.85 1.58 -15.25
C SER A 128 6.84 1.47 -13.73
N PHE A 129 7.16 0.28 -13.23
CA PHE A 129 7.14 0.02 -11.80
C PHE A 129 8.48 0.39 -11.14
N TYR A 130 8.44 1.35 -10.22
CA TYR A 130 9.53 1.68 -9.30
C TYR A 130 8.96 2.35 -8.03
N TYR A 131 9.78 2.47 -6.99
CA TYR A 131 9.35 3.09 -5.72
C TYR A 131 9.51 4.60 -5.73
N ASN A 132 8.53 5.31 -5.12
CA ASN A 132 8.46 6.77 -5.00
C ASN A 132 8.42 7.51 -6.35
N THR A 133 8.24 8.83 -6.31
CA THR A 133 8.41 9.68 -7.50
C THR A 133 9.89 9.70 -7.90
N ARG A 134 10.16 9.53 -9.19
CA ARG A 134 11.52 9.57 -9.74
C ARG A 134 11.69 10.71 -10.74
N TYR A 135 10.64 11.07 -11.44
CA TYR A 135 10.72 11.97 -12.60
C TYR A 135 9.93 13.26 -12.40
N GLY A 136 8.93 13.28 -11.52
CA GLY A 136 8.03 14.42 -11.35
C GLY A 136 7.28 14.74 -12.65
N ALA A 137 6.63 15.90 -12.71
CA ALA A 137 5.82 16.29 -13.87
C ALA A 137 6.67 16.48 -15.16
N ILE A 138 7.75 17.25 -15.09
CA ILE A 138 8.62 17.52 -16.25
C ILE A 138 9.30 16.24 -16.74
N GLY A 139 9.87 15.45 -15.83
CA GLY A 139 10.55 14.22 -16.21
C GLY A 139 9.58 13.23 -16.85
N THR A 140 8.35 13.12 -16.35
CA THR A 140 7.34 12.26 -17.00
C THR A 140 6.99 12.75 -18.39
N LEU A 141 6.84 14.06 -18.58
CA LEU A 141 6.59 14.65 -19.90
C LEU A 141 7.71 14.34 -20.90
N ARG A 142 8.97 14.38 -20.45
CA ARG A 142 10.15 14.14 -21.30
C ARG A 142 10.40 12.66 -21.55
N TYR A 143 10.35 11.82 -20.51
CA TYR A 143 10.71 10.40 -20.60
C TYR A 143 9.55 9.50 -21.01
N ARG A 144 8.31 10.01 -21.00
CA ARG A 144 7.11 9.26 -21.41
C ARG A 144 6.93 7.96 -20.62
N THR A 145 7.45 7.91 -19.40
CA THR A 145 7.31 6.78 -18.50
C THR A 145 7.11 7.25 -17.06
N ALA A 146 6.21 6.60 -16.35
CA ALA A 146 5.87 6.96 -14.98
C ALA A 146 5.37 5.76 -14.16
N ASN A 147 5.53 5.82 -12.85
CA ASN A 147 4.79 4.99 -11.91
C ASN A 147 3.55 5.72 -11.41
N CYS A 148 2.82 5.13 -10.46
CA CYS A 148 1.67 5.78 -9.85
C CYS A 148 2.02 7.14 -9.22
N CYS A 149 3.16 7.25 -8.53
CA CYS A 149 3.59 8.46 -7.82
C CYS A 149 4.02 9.59 -8.77
N ASP A 150 4.46 9.28 -10.00
CA ASP A 150 4.78 10.26 -11.04
C ASP A 150 3.57 10.66 -11.89
N HIS A 151 2.57 9.77 -12.03
CA HIS A 151 1.24 10.18 -12.47
C HIS A 151 0.53 11.06 -11.43
N THR A 152 0.88 10.89 -10.15
CA THR A 152 0.28 11.60 -9.00
C THR A 152 1.30 12.20 -8.02
N PRO A 153 2.15 13.16 -8.45
CA PRO A 153 3.11 13.81 -7.56
C PRO A 153 2.36 14.60 -6.49
N SER A 154 2.48 14.16 -5.23
CA SER A 154 1.91 14.89 -4.10
C SER A 154 2.88 15.98 -3.66
N GLY A 155 2.43 17.24 -3.72
CA GLY A 155 3.08 18.35 -3.07
C GLY A 155 3.03 18.17 -1.55
N GLY A 156 4.17 17.85 -0.95
CA GLY A 156 4.33 17.72 0.50
C GLY A 156 4.52 16.28 0.98
N SER A 157 5.75 15.97 1.41
CA SER A 157 6.18 15.00 2.45
C SER A 157 5.39 13.71 2.72
N PHE A 158 4.62 13.15 1.79
CA PHE A 158 4.08 11.80 1.93
C PHE A 158 5.17 10.78 1.58
N LYS A 159 5.97 10.40 2.59
CA LYS A 159 6.86 9.22 2.55
C LYS A 159 6.03 7.92 2.48
N GLY A 160 5.40 7.64 1.35
CA GLY A 160 4.33 6.63 1.34
C GLY A 160 3.93 5.99 0.03
N CYS A 161 4.76 5.90 -1.02
CA CYS A 161 4.55 4.88 -2.05
C CYS A 161 5.10 3.53 -1.57
N ARG A 162 4.56 3.02 -0.46
CA ARG A 162 4.88 1.73 0.16
C ARG A 162 3.61 0.89 0.28
N ASP A 163 3.02 0.48 -0.85
CA ASP A 163 2.26 -0.77 -0.82
C ASP A 163 2.18 -1.41 -2.21
N THR A 164 2.90 -2.51 -2.37
CA THR A 164 3.10 -3.26 -3.62
C THR A 164 1.99 -4.29 -3.89
N ARG A 165 0.78 -4.11 -3.38
CA ARG A 165 -0.29 -5.11 -3.53
C ARG A 165 -1.67 -4.52 -3.82
N LYS A 166 -1.84 -3.84 -4.95
CA LYS A 166 -3.15 -3.72 -5.63
C LYS A 166 -2.98 -3.61 -7.14
N VAL A 167 -3.01 -4.75 -7.83
CA VAL A 167 -3.25 -4.87 -9.29
C VAL A 167 -4.72 -4.54 -9.63
N HIS A 168 -5.30 -3.57 -8.93
CA HIS A 168 -6.68 -3.08 -9.09
C HIS A 168 -6.71 -1.54 -9.17
N ALA A 169 -5.54 -0.91 -9.36
CA ALA A 169 -5.33 0.53 -9.25
C ALA A 169 -5.96 1.37 -10.39
N TRP A 170 -6.58 0.75 -11.39
CA TRP A 170 -7.29 1.48 -12.45
C TRP A 170 -8.71 1.90 -12.06
N LYS A 171 -9.30 1.31 -11.00
CA LYS A 171 -10.71 1.58 -10.62
C LYS A 171 -10.87 2.47 -9.37
N LEU A 172 -9.80 2.69 -8.60
CA LEU A 172 -9.82 3.50 -7.38
C LEU A 172 -9.13 4.86 -7.52
N CYS A 173 -8.31 5.06 -8.56
CA CYS A 173 -7.75 6.38 -8.86
C CYS A 173 -8.81 7.38 -9.38
N LEU A 174 -10.01 6.89 -9.72
CA LEU A 174 -11.18 7.67 -10.12
C LEU A 174 -11.94 8.32 -8.94
N GLN A 175 -11.60 8.01 -7.69
CA GLN A 175 -12.34 8.54 -6.54
C GLN A 175 -11.65 9.70 -5.81
N GLU A 176 -10.32 9.75 -5.71
CA GLU A 176 -9.63 10.89 -5.06
C GLU A 176 -8.20 11.11 -5.61
N ARG A 177 -8.05 12.19 -6.41
CA ARG A 177 -6.85 13.02 -6.65
C ARG A 177 -5.80 12.58 -7.69
N GLU A 178 -5.71 13.41 -8.74
CA GLU A 178 -4.98 13.27 -10.01
C GLU A 178 -3.96 14.43 -10.13
N HIS A 179 -2.64 14.21 -10.37
CA HIS A 179 -1.64 15.29 -10.13
C HIS A 179 -0.61 15.66 -11.21
N LEU A 180 -0.28 14.85 -12.23
CA LEU A 180 0.31 15.41 -13.48
C LEU A 180 -0.66 16.36 -14.19
N TRP A 181 -1.93 15.99 -14.02
CA TRP A 181 -3.11 16.74 -14.30
C TRP A 181 -3.32 17.94 -13.41
N ALA A 182 -2.92 17.85 -12.14
CA ALA A 182 -2.89 19.02 -11.28
C ALA A 182 -1.92 20.02 -11.88
N CYS A 183 -0.69 19.66 -12.25
CA CYS A 183 0.28 20.63 -12.78
C CYS A 183 -0.17 21.27 -14.10
N LEU A 184 -0.63 20.47 -15.07
CA LEU A 184 -1.18 20.98 -16.34
C LEU A 184 -2.49 21.76 -16.13
N GLY A 185 -3.35 21.32 -15.22
CA GLY A 185 -4.60 22.02 -14.89
C GLY A 185 -4.38 23.33 -14.15
N THR A 186 -3.47 23.37 -13.18
CA THR A 186 -3.13 24.54 -12.36
C THR A 186 -2.44 25.61 -13.20
N ALA A 187 -1.57 25.21 -14.13
CA ALA A 187 -1.05 26.11 -15.15
C ALA A 187 -2.21 26.81 -15.86
N VAL A 188 -3.16 26.08 -16.46
CA VAL A 188 -4.33 26.67 -17.16
C VAL A 188 -5.15 27.63 -16.29
N TYR A 189 -5.28 27.35 -14.98
CA TYR A 189 -6.01 28.23 -14.05
C TYR A 189 -5.26 29.50 -13.68
N GLN A 190 -3.92 29.47 -13.56
CA GLN A 190 -3.11 30.68 -13.32
C GLN A 190 -3.29 31.72 -14.45
N TRP A 191 -3.55 31.27 -15.68
CA TRP A 191 -3.72 32.15 -16.85
C TRP A 191 -5.16 32.68 -17.06
N LYS A 192 -6.18 32.13 -16.38
CA LYS A 192 -7.59 32.58 -16.52
C LYS A 192 -8.01 33.69 -15.55
N MET A 193 -7.08 34.19 -14.72
CA MET A 193 -7.33 35.28 -13.75
C MET A 193 -6.44 36.51 -13.99
N VAL A 194 -5.99 36.71 -15.24
CA VAL A 194 -5.49 38.00 -15.78
C VAL A 194 -6.43 38.45 -16.89
#